data_AF-A0A2S7INX0-F1
#
_entry.id   AF-A0A2S7INX0-F1
#
_cell.length_a   1.000
_cell.length_b   1.000
_cell.length_c   1.000
_cell.angle_alpha   90.00
_cell.angle_beta   90.00
_cell.angle_gamma   90.00
#
_symmetry.space_group_name_H-M   'P 1'
#
loop_
_entity.id
_entity.type
_entity.pdbx_description
1 polymer ?
#
loop_
_entity_poly.entity_id
_entity_poly.type
_entity_poly.pdbx_seq_one_letter_code
_entity_poly.pdbx_strand_id
1 'polypeptide(L)'
;MRTFGIICFLGLLACTTSWANSLLIPMDAQQTNHLKAYGLAYRELKADREIDWLLNYRGGSFLMQYSKELDLECKLRGVSYEVISDAAVTTLLQSITNPNANMDVVKLYKAARIVVYSPIKVSKATFEDTDAVLLVLNYAEIPYEVVYDEEILRGDLHLYDWLHLHHEDFTGQFGRNRRRMSADDMLAQKKIAEKYHFAKVSQLKLEVARNIKEFCAGGGYLFAMCSGTESLDVALAAEGLDIVPSVFDGDGVDPQAQGKLDFSKTIAFDNFELELSDEDYPGMSFSNINASSGYGWGDDTYFSLFDFSAKWDVIPAMLVQNHETTIREFFGQTSAFNKATVKPSVLVLGQSKSTYRYLYGELGRGQFTFYSGHDPEGQRGFHRTPTDLNLHPNSPGYRLILNNVLFPSARKKKRKT
;
A
#
# COMPACT_ATOMS: atom_id res chain seq x y z
N MET A 1 21.26 -15.91 -78.81
CA MET A 1 21.68 -16.35 -77.47
C MET A 1 21.37 -15.23 -76.49
N ARG A 2 20.16 -15.29 -75.92
CA ARG A 2 19.62 -14.33 -74.94
C ARG A 2 19.57 -15.07 -73.61
N THR A 3 20.21 -14.52 -72.58
CA THR A 3 19.95 -14.65 -71.12
C THR A 3 21.27 -14.55 -70.37
N PHE A 4 21.82 -13.33 -70.28
CA PHE A 4 22.97 -13.01 -69.42
C PHE A 4 22.66 -11.80 -68.53
N GLY A 5 21.44 -11.73 -68.00
CA GLY A 5 20.95 -10.52 -67.33
C GLY A 5 19.93 -10.76 -66.22
N ILE A 6 20.00 -11.89 -65.50
CA ILE A 6 19.12 -12.16 -64.34
C ILE A 6 19.91 -12.90 -63.22
N ILE A 7 21.10 -12.42 -62.84
CA ILE A 7 21.84 -12.93 -61.65
C ILE A 7 22.36 -11.77 -60.77
N CYS A 8 21.78 -10.57 -60.86
CA CYS A 8 22.13 -9.44 -59.98
C CYS A 8 20.93 -8.80 -59.26
N PHE A 9 19.82 -9.52 -59.12
CA PHE A 9 18.60 -8.98 -58.48
C PHE A 9 18.12 -9.80 -57.28
N LEU A 10 19.04 -10.46 -56.56
CA LEU A 10 18.70 -11.42 -55.49
C LEU A 10 19.63 -11.37 -54.27
N GLY A 11 20.20 -10.21 -53.94
CA GLY A 11 21.19 -10.08 -52.85
C GLY A 11 21.14 -8.78 -52.05
N LEU A 12 20.01 -8.08 -52.05
CA LEU A 12 19.78 -6.88 -51.21
C LEU A 12 18.50 -7.06 -50.38
N LEU A 13 18.41 -8.20 -49.70
CA LEU A 13 17.74 -8.25 -48.40
C LEU A 13 18.60 -7.42 -47.46
N ALA A 14 18.41 -6.10 -47.50
CA ALA A 14 18.86 -5.22 -46.45
C ALA A 14 18.17 -5.73 -45.17
N CYS A 15 18.89 -6.54 -44.39
CA CYS A 15 18.59 -6.71 -42.98
C CYS A 15 18.64 -5.32 -42.37
N THR A 16 17.49 -4.64 -42.33
CA THR A 16 17.29 -3.56 -41.37
C THR A 16 17.40 -4.24 -40.02
N THR A 17 18.61 -4.25 -39.46
CA THR A 17 18.78 -4.51 -38.04
C THR A 17 17.97 -3.43 -37.36
N SER A 18 16.76 -3.78 -36.92
CA SER A 18 16.00 -2.99 -35.97
C SER A 18 16.80 -3.11 -34.68
N TRP A 19 17.57 -2.09 -34.31
CA TRP A 19 18.24 -2.05 -33.03
C TRP A 19 17.13 -1.96 -31.99
N ALA A 20 17.00 -2.97 -31.13
CA ALA A 20 16.12 -2.83 -30.01
C ALA A 20 16.70 -1.74 -29.11
N ASN A 21 15.83 -0.84 -28.68
CA ASN A 21 16.15 0.14 -27.67
C ASN A 21 15.30 -0.19 -26.45
N SER A 22 15.77 0.23 -25.29
CA SER A 22 14.98 0.21 -24.07
C SER A 22 14.72 1.63 -23.60
N LEU A 23 13.67 1.78 -22.81
CA LEU A 23 13.32 3.01 -22.14
C LEU A 23 13.63 2.82 -20.65
N LEU A 24 14.55 3.63 -20.14
CA LEU A 24 14.89 3.70 -18.72
C LEU A 24 14.13 4.88 -18.12
N ILE A 25 13.28 4.60 -17.13
CA ILE A 25 12.59 5.62 -16.33
C ILE A 25 13.39 5.79 -15.04
N PRO A 26 14.19 6.87 -14.91
CA PRO A 26 14.88 7.14 -13.66
C PRO A 26 13.88 7.46 -12.56
N MET A 27 14.15 6.96 -11.36
CA MET A 27 13.32 7.17 -10.18
C MET A 27 14.08 7.89 -9.05
N ASP A 28 15.19 8.55 -9.41
CA ASP A 28 15.94 9.48 -8.56
C ASP A 28 15.38 10.91 -8.67
N ALA A 29 16.13 11.90 -8.19
CA ALA A 29 15.72 13.31 -8.18
C ALA A 29 15.55 13.94 -9.57
N GLN A 30 15.98 13.28 -10.66
CA GLN A 30 15.81 13.81 -12.02
C GLN A 30 14.40 13.55 -12.59
N GLN A 31 13.61 12.70 -11.95
CA GLN A 31 12.27 12.39 -12.41
C GLN A 31 11.33 13.60 -12.21
N THR A 32 10.58 13.93 -13.25
CA THR A 32 9.61 15.03 -13.25
C THR A 32 8.27 14.63 -12.64
N ASN A 33 7.92 13.33 -12.66
CA ASN A 33 6.70 12.83 -12.02
C ASN A 33 6.85 11.36 -11.60
N HIS A 34 7.29 11.12 -10.36
CA HIS A 34 7.43 9.76 -9.83
C HIS A 34 6.08 9.04 -9.76
N LEU A 35 5.02 9.70 -9.30
CA LEU A 35 3.75 9.02 -9.04
C LEU A 35 3.10 8.53 -10.35
N LYS A 36 3.14 9.33 -11.42
CA LYS A 36 2.70 8.90 -12.76
C LYS A 36 3.59 7.81 -13.35
N ALA A 37 4.87 7.73 -12.99
CA ALA A 37 5.76 6.67 -13.46
C ALA A 37 5.33 5.27 -12.97
N TYR A 38 4.85 5.13 -11.73
CA TYR A 38 4.25 3.87 -11.25
C TYR A 38 2.98 3.53 -12.01
N GLY A 39 2.14 4.53 -12.30
CA GLY A 39 0.95 4.37 -13.12
C GLY A 39 1.25 3.85 -14.52
N LEU A 40 2.29 4.40 -15.14
CA LEU A 40 2.80 3.94 -16.42
C LEU A 40 3.30 2.49 -16.32
N ALA A 41 4.09 2.15 -15.30
CA ALA A 41 4.54 0.78 -15.08
C ALA A 41 3.36 -0.19 -14.91
N TYR A 42 2.37 0.14 -14.10
CA TYR A 42 1.18 -0.67 -13.93
C TYR A 42 0.42 -0.86 -15.26
N ARG A 43 0.33 0.19 -16.07
CA ARG A 43 -0.32 0.14 -17.38
C ARG A 43 0.38 -0.82 -18.35
N GLU A 44 1.70 -0.81 -18.39
CA GLU A 44 2.48 -1.74 -19.22
C GLU A 44 2.26 -3.19 -18.75
N LEU A 45 2.24 -3.42 -17.42
CA LEU A 45 1.93 -4.74 -16.85
C LEU A 45 0.49 -5.20 -17.13
N LYS A 46 -0.47 -4.28 -17.19
CA LYS A 46 -1.86 -4.57 -17.56
C LYS A 46 -1.98 -4.96 -19.04
N ALA A 47 -1.04 -4.52 -19.86
CA ALA A 47 -0.92 -4.87 -21.26
C ALA A 47 0.00 -6.08 -21.51
N ASP A 48 0.24 -6.90 -20.46
CA ASP A 48 1.09 -8.09 -20.46
C ASP A 48 2.53 -7.83 -20.95
N ARG A 49 3.05 -6.62 -20.72
CA ARG A 49 4.46 -6.27 -20.99
C ARG A 49 5.29 -6.36 -19.71
N GLU A 50 6.42 -7.07 -19.80
CA GLU A 50 7.34 -7.23 -18.68
C GLU A 50 8.12 -5.94 -18.39
N ILE A 51 8.42 -5.71 -17.12
CA ILE A 51 9.21 -4.58 -16.64
C ILE A 51 10.33 -5.09 -15.74
N ASP A 52 11.52 -4.56 -15.93
CA ASP A 52 12.64 -4.78 -15.03
C ASP A 52 12.68 -3.63 -14.01
N TRP A 53 12.35 -3.93 -12.75
CA TRP A 53 12.49 -2.98 -11.64
C TRP A 53 13.92 -3.08 -11.07
N LEU A 54 14.68 -2.00 -11.23
CA LEU A 54 16.09 -1.90 -10.89
C LEU A 54 16.25 -1.41 -9.45
N LEU A 55 16.24 -2.34 -8.49
CA LEU A 55 16.27 -2.02 -7.06
C LEU A 55 17.58 -1.36 -6.66
N ASN A 56 17.48 -0.32 -5.83
CA ASN A 56 18.58 0.51 -5.34
C ASN A 56 19.41 1.20 -6.44
N TYR A 57 18.99 1.08 -7.70
CA TYR A 57 19.57 1.82 -8.81
C TYR A 57 18.70 3.04 -9.11
N ARG A 58 19.27 4.24 -8.90
CA ARG A 58 18.61 5.53 -9.15
C ARG A 58 17.18 5.56 -8.59
N GLY A 59 17.05 5.29 -7.29
CA GLY A 59 15.79 5.31 -6.56
C GLY A 59 14.75 4.26 -6.96
N GLY A 60 15.17 3.16 -7.60
CA GLY A 60 14.28 2.08 -8.02
C GLY A 60 13.77 2.26 -9.43
N SER A 61 14.66 2.50 -10.39
CA SER A 61 14.29 2.80 -11.78
C SER A 61 13.57 1.67 -12.48
N PHE A 62 12.77 1.99 -13.50
CA PHE A 62 12.12 0.99 -14.35
C PHE A 62 12.81 0.91 -15.70
N LEU A 63 13.08 -0.31 -16.18
CA LEU A 63 13.57 -0.58 -17.51
C LEU A 63 12.52 -1.34 -18.29
N MET A 64 12.16 -0.83 -19.45
CA MET A 64 11.08 -1.37 -20.30
C MET A 64 11.53 -1.41 -21.76
N GLN A 65 10.95 -2.33 -22.54
CA GLN A 65 11.18 -2.37 -23.98
C GLN A 65 10.65 -1.08 -24.62
N TYR A 66 11.46 -0.43 -25.46
CA TYR A 66 11.01 0.77 -26.16
C TYR A 66 9.86 0.45 -27.12
N SER A 67 8.85 1.30 -27.13
CA SER A 67 7.81 1.38 -28.15
C SER A 67 7.43 2.85 -28.37
N LYS A 68 6.86 3.18 -29.54
CA LYS A 68 6.41 4.56 -29.81
C LYS A 68 5.26 4.95 -28.89
N GLU A 69 4.43 3.96 -28.54
CA GLU A 69 3.31 4.09 -27.64
C GLU A 69 3.78 4.43 -26.22
N LEU A 70 4.82 3.75 -25.72
CA LEU A 70 5.42 4.06 -24.41
C LEU A 70 6.08 5.44 -24.39
N ASP A 71 6.84 5.78 -25.43
CA ASP A 71 7.49 7.09 -25.59
C ASP A 71 6.48 8.26 -25.54
N LEU A 72 5.38 8.12 -26.28
CA LEU A 72 4.29 9.10 -26.27
C LEU A 72 3.66 9.25 -24.89
N GLU A 73 3.50 8.13 -24.17
CA GLU A 73 2.83 8.12 -22.88
C GLU A 73 3.67 8.67 -21.74
N CYS A 74 4.99 8.44 -21.78
CA CYS A 74 5.92 9.17 -20.92
C CYS A 74 5.76 10.69 -21.11
N LYS A 75 5.73 11.17 -22.36
CA LYS A 75 5.56 12.59 -22.69
C LYS A 75 4.22 13.15 -22.21
N LEU A 76 3.11 12.45 -22.50
CA LEU A 76 1.77 12.89 -22.11
C LEU A 76 1.58 12.95 -20.60
N ARG A 77 2.21 12.05 -19.85
CA ARG A 77 2.11 11.97 -18.38
C ARG A 77 3.17 12.83 -17.67
N GLY A 78 4.05 13.50 -18.40
CA GLY A 78 5.15 14.29 -17.82
C GLY A 78 6.18 13.44 -17.06
N VAL A 79 6.38 12.19 -17.48
CA VAL A 79 7.37 11.27 -16.91
C VAL A 79 8.67 11.40 -17.72
N SER A 80 9.77 11.71 -17.03
CA SER A 80 11.12 11.75 -17.62
C SER A 80 11.64 10.35 -17.88
N TYR A 81 12.34 10.17 -19.00
CA TYR A 81 12.89 8.89 -19.44
C TYR A 81 14.12 9.06 -20.33
N GLU A 82 14.87 7.99 -20.47
CA GLU A 82 16.05 7.88 -21.34
C GLU A 82 15.85 6.73 -22.32
N VAL A 83 16.13 6.97 -23.61
CA VAL A 83 16.18 5.89 -24.61
C VAL A 83 17.62 5.40 -24.69
N ILE A 84 17.84 4.13 -24.35
CA ILE A 84 19.16 3.52 -24.30
C ILE A 84 19.26 2.32 -25.24
N SER A 85 20.44 2.11 -25.82
CA SER A 85 20.69 0.98 -26.73
C SER A 85 20.83 -0.33 -25.97
N ASP A 86 20.66 -1.46 -26.65
CA ASP A 86 20.89 -2.80 -26.07
C ASP A 86 22.29 -2.97 -25.45
N ALA A 87 23.31 -2.34 -26.04
CA ALA A 87 24.68 -2.37 -25.50
C ALA A 87 24.78 -1.62 -24.16
N ALA A 88 24.08 -0.48 -24.04
CA ALA A 88 24.00 0.27 -22.79
C ALA A 88 23.20 -0.50 -21.74
N VAL A 89 22.08 -1.14 -22.12
CA VAL A 89 21.30 -2.03 -21.26
C VAL A 89 22.16 -3.16 -20.72
N THR A 90 22.91 -3.84 -21.59
CA THR A 90 23.79 -4.94 -21.18
C THR A 90 24.81 -4.48 -20.14
N THR A 91 25.44 -3.32 -20.38
CA THR A 91 26.42 -2.73 -19.46
C THR A 91 25.77 -2.34 -18.11
N LEU A 92 24.57 -1.76 -18.16
CA LEU A 92 23.78 -1.42 -16.98
C LEU A 92 23.42 -2.66 -16.15
N LEU A 93 22.88 -3.70 -16.78
CA LEU A 93 22.49 -4.92 -16.07
C LEU A 93 23.71 -5.64 -15.47
N GLN A 94 24.87 -5.59 -16.13
CA GLN A 94 26.13 -6.10 -15.57
C GLN A 94 26.57 -5.35 -14.31
N SER A 95 26.39 -4.02 -14.27
CA SER A 95 26.75 -3.23 -13.08
C SER A 95 25.79 -3.49 -11.91
N ILE A 96 24.48 -3.63 -12.18
CA ILE A 96 23.46 -3.95 -11.17
C ILE A 96 23.64 -5.36 -10.60
N THR A 97 23.92 -6.33 -11.47
CA THR A 97 24.08 -7.74 -11.06
C THR A 97 25.44 -8.03 -10.40
N ASN A 98 26.35 -7.04 -10.34
CA ASN A 98 27.62 -7.17 -9.63
C ASN A 98 27.37 -7.62 -8.17
N PRO A 99 28.00 -8.73 -7.71
CA PRO A 99 27.83 -9.23 -6.34
C PRO A 99 28.18 -8.22 -5.25
N ASN A 100 29.09 -7.27 -5.55
CA ASN A 100 29.55 -6.26 -4.60
C ASN A 100 28.69 -4.99 -4.58
N ALA A 101 27.75 -4.83 -5.52
CA ALA A 101 26.82 -3.71 -5.54
C ALA A 101 25.54 -4.07 -4.77
N ASN A 102 25.06 -3.20 -3.89
CA ASN A 102 23.75 -3.40 -3.24
C ASN A 102 22.60 -3.02 -4.20
N MET A 103 22.50 -3.69 -5.34
CA MET A 103 21.46 -3.50 -6.36
C MET A 103 21.00 -4.86 -6.89
N ASP A 104 19.79 -4.93 -7.43
CA ASP A 104 19.31 -6.13 -8.13
C ASP A 104 18.20 -5.81 -9.13
N VAL A 105 17.87 -6.77 -9.98
CA VAL A 105 16.78 -6.65 -10.96
C VAL A 105 15.63 -7.57 -10.56
N VAL A 106 14.46 -6.99 -10.33
CA VAL A 106 13.21 -7.73 -10.13
C VAL A 106 12.35 -7.60 -11.37
N LYS A 107 12.04 -8.74 -12.00
CA LYS A 107 11.10 -8.79 -13.12
C LYS A 107 9.65 -8.75 -12.63
N LEU A 108 8.89 -7.83 -13.20
CA LEU A 108 7.44 -7.69 -13.01
C LEU A 108 6.73 -8.23 -14.26
N TYR A 109 5.72 -9.08 -14.07
CA TYR A 109 5.10 -9.82 -15.19
C TYR A 109 3.64 -9.49 -15.46
N LYS A 110 2.85 -9.22 -14.42
CA LYS A 110 1.42 -9.03 -14.55
C LYS A 110 0.92 -8.06 -13.49
N ALA A 111 0.03 -7.16 -13.88
CA ALA A 111 -0.60 -6.22 -12.97
C ALA A 111 -1.44 -6.95 -11.91
N ALA A 112 -1.30 -6.52 -10.65
CA ALA A 112 -2.10 -7.00 -9.53
C ALA A 112 -3.57 -6.55 -9.67
N ARG A 113 -4.53 -7.38 -9.29
CA ARG A 113 -5.93 -6.96 -9.12
C ARG A 113 -6.06 -6.27 -7.78
N ILE A 114 -6.37 -4.97 -7.82
CA ILE A 114 -6.37 -4.06 -6.67
C ILE A 114 -7.80 -3.86 -6.19
N VAL A 115 -8.01 -4.01 -4.89
CA VAL A 115 -9.28 -3.70 -4.25
C VAL A 115 -9.06 -2.78 -3.04
N VAL A 116 -9.96 -1.81 -2.88
CA VAL A 116 -9.98 -0.88 -1.75
C VAL A 116 -11.23 -1.14 -0.93
N TYR A 117 -11.06 -1.40 0.35
CA TYR A 117 -12.19 -1.50 1.27
C TYR A 117 -12.64 -0.09 1.65
N SER A 118 -13.89 0.28 1.33
CA SER A 118 -14.41 1.60 1.68
C SER A 118 -15.95 1.66 1.77
N PRO A 119 -16.50 2.53 2.64
CA PRO A 119 -17.93 2.63 2.92
C PRO A 119 -18.76 3.37 1.85
N ILE A 120 -18.17 3.94 0.79
CA ILE A 120 -18.91 4.68 -0.28
C ILE A 120 -20.00 3.87 -0.97
N LYS A 121 -19.90 2.55 -0.93
CA LYS A 121 -20.95 1.66 -1.44
C LYS A 121 -22.26 1.77 -0.65
N VAL A 122 -22.18 2.18 0.62
CA VAL A 122 -23.30 2.11 1.56
C VAL A 122 -23.66 3.46 2.18
N SER A 123 -22.78 4.46 2.10
CA SER A 123 -23.09 5.85 2.48
C SER A 123 -22.25 6.87 1.71
N LYS A 124 -22.53 8.17 1.88
CA LYS A 124 -21.75 9.27 1.29
C LYS A 124 -20.48 9.63 2.09
N ALA A 125 -19.99 8.71 2.94
CA ALA A 125 -18.92 8.96 3.91
C ALA A 125 -17.82 9.89 3.36
N THR A 126 -17.67 11.08 3.95
CA THR A 126 -16.78 12.15 3.43
C THR A 126 -15.30 11.93 3.76
N PHE A 127 -14.95 10.87 4.49
CA PHE A 127 -13.55 10.55 4.82
C PHE A 127 -12.73 10.12 3.59
N GLU A 128 -13.39 9.57 2.58
CA GLU A 128 -12.76 9.07 1.36
C GLU A 128 -12.13 10.15 0.49
N ASP A 129 -12.69 11.36 0.53
CA ASP A 129 -12.14 12.53 -0.16
C ASP A 129 -10.70 12.82 0.27
N THR A 130 -10.27 12.27 1.42
CA THR A 130 -8.92 12.44 1.96
C THR A 130 -8.09 11.15 1.99
N ASP A 131 -8.60 10.02 1.49
CA ASP A 131 -7.85 8.76 1.47
C ASP A 131 -6.64 8.86 0.52
N ALA A 132 -5.44 8.86 1.09
CA ALA A 132 -4.20 8.99 0.34
C ALA A 132 -4.03 7.89 -0.73
N VAL A 133 -4.48 6.67 -0.47
CA VAL A 133 -4.35 5.59 -1.45
C VAL A 133 -5.29 5.81 -2.63
N LEU A 134 -6.55 6.18 -2.37
CA LEU A 134 -7.47 6.54 -3.46
C LEU A 134 -6.95 7.73 -4.27
N LEU A 135 -6.44 8.77 -3.59
CA LEU A 135 -5.84 9.94 -4.25
C LEU A 135 -4.71 9.55 -5.19
N VAL A 136 -3.77 8.72 -4.73
CA VAL A 136 -2.61 8.35 -5.55
C VAL A 136 -2.93 7.33 -6.61
N LEU A 137 -3.86 6.40 -6.38
CA LEU A 137 -4.33 5.47 -7.41
C LEU A 137 -5.03 6.24 -8.55
N ASN A 138 -5.90 7.19 -8.20
CA ASN A 138 -6.56 8.06 -9.19
C ASN A 138 -5.53 8.94 -9.93
N TYR A 139 -4.61 9.57 -9.20
CA TYR A 139 -3.56 10.39 -9.80
C TYR A 139 -2.66 9.58 -10.70
N ALA A 140 -2.24 8.38 -10.32
CA ALA A 140 -1.43 7.49 -11.14
C ALA A 140 -2.23 6.79 -12.26
N GLU A 141 -3.56 6.93 -12.28
CA GLU A 141 -4.48 6.23 -13.20
C GLU A 141 -4.40 4.70 -13.08
N ILE A 142 -4.22 4.20 -11.86
CA ILE A 142 -4.22 2.78 -11.55
C ILE A 142 -5.65 2.36 -11.20
N PRO A 143 -6.30 1.47 -11.97
CA PRO A 143 -7.64 1.01 -11.70
C PRO A 143 -7.70 0.12 -10.46
N TYR A 144 -8.76 0.30 -9.68
CA TYR A 144 -9.10 -0.52 -8.52
C TYR A 144 -10.61 -0.79 -8.50
N GLU A 145 -11.01 -1.80 -7.75
CA GLU A 145 -12.41 -2.01 -7.38
C GLU A 145 -12.63 -1.61 -5.92
N VAL A 146 -13.87 -1.25 -5.58
CA VAL A 146 -14.24 -0.93 -4.21
C VAL A 146 -15.04 -2.09 -3.64
N VAL A 147 -14.78 -2.47 -2.40
CA VAL A 147 -15.53 -3.47 -1.63
C VAL A 147 -15.86 -2.91 -0.25
N TYR A 148 -16.88 -3.46 0.41
CA TYR A 148 -17.14 -3.19 1.82
C TYR A 148 -17.55 -4.50 2.52
N ASP A 149 -18.12 -4.41 3.71
CA ASP A 149 -18.50 -5.54 4.56
C ASP A 149 -19.18 -6.69 3.80
N GLU A 150 -20.15 -6.38 2.94
CA GLU A 150 -20.96 -7.39 2.24
C GLU A 150 -20.16 -8.25 1.25
N GLU A 151 -19.28 -7.63 0.45
CA GLU A 151 -18.41 -8.36 -0.47
C GLU A 151 -17.40 -9.23 0.30
N ILE A 152 -16.89 -8.74 1.44
CA ILE A 152 -15.97 -9.52 2.27
C ILE A 152 -16.67 -10.75 2.83
N LEU A 153 -17.86 -10.59 3.41
CA LEU A 153 -18.64 -11.68 4.00
C LEU A 153 -19.10 -12.73 2.98
N ARG A 154 -19.31 -12.31 1.72
CA ARG A 154 -19.64 -13.21 0.62
C ARG A 154 -18.43 -14.01 0.12
N GLY A 155 -17.22 -13.63 0.53
CA GLY A 155 -15.97 -14.29 0.18
C GLY A 155 -15.32 -13.77 -1.11
N ASP A 156 -15.67 -12.57 -1.58
CA ASP A 156 -15.21 -12.04 -2.88
C ASP A 156 -13.69 -11.73 -2.89
N LEU A 157 -13.03 -11.66 -1.73
CA LEU A 157 -11.60 -11.30 -1.64
C LEU A 157 -10.65 -12.20 -2.44
N HIS A 158 -11.01 -13.47 -2.70
CA HIS A 158 -10.20 -14.38 -3.52
C HIS A 158 -10.03 -13.91 -4.98
N LEU A 159 -10.85 -12.95 -5.43
CA LEU A 159 -10.79 -12.35 -6.77
C LEU A 159 -9.69 -11.31 -6.90
N TYR A 160 -8.99 -10.94 -5.82
CA TYR A 160 -8.02 -9.86 -5.80
C TYR A 160 -6.65 -10.37 -5.32
N ASP A 161 -5.61 -9.61 -5.66
CA ASP A 161 -4.23 -9.90 -5.25
C ASP A 161 -3.78 -8.95 -4.13
N TRP A 162 -4.40 -7.77 -4.03
CA TRP A 162 -4.01 -6.69 -3.13
C TRP A 162 -5.24 -5.97 -2.56
N LEU A 163 -5.27 -5.79 -1.22
CA LEU A 163 -6.34 -5.14 -0.47
C LEU A 163 -5.82 -3.92 0.31
N HIS A 164 -6.50 -2.79 0.17
CA HIS A 164 -6.24 -1.59 1.00
C HIS A 164 -7.28 -1.37 2.10
N LEU A 165 -6.81 -0.98 3.30
CA LEU A 165 -7.60 -0.44 4.42
C LEU A 165 -7.04 0.93 4.86
N HIS A 166 -7.88 1.94 5.06
CA HIS A 166 -7.42 3.28 5.53
C HIS A 166 -8.13 3.75 6.80
N HIS A 167 -9.42 4.07 6.69
CA HIS A 167 -10.18 4.80 7.70
C HIS A 167 -11.06 3.93 8.58
N GLU A 168 -10.78 2.64 8.58
CA GLU A 168 -11.74 1.69 9.04
C GLU A 168 -11.60 1.38 10.51
N ASP A 169 -12.75 1.10 11.08
CA ASP A 169 -12.91 0.69 12.46
C ASP A 169 -13.51 -0.72 12.47
N PHE A 170 -12.64 -1.70 12.70
CA PHE A 170 -13.05 -3.09 12.84
C PHE A 170 -13.56 -3.42 14.26
N THR A 171 -13.50 -2.48 15.20
CA THR A 171 -13.93 -2.68 16.60
C THR A 171 -15.43 -2.41 16.79
N GLY A 172 -16.07 -1.71 15.84
CA GLY A 172 -17.47 -1.30 15.94
C GLY A 172 -17.72 -0.05 16.78
N GLN A 173 -16.66 0.71 17.12
CA GLN A 173 -16.73 1.96 17.88
C GLN A 173 -16.93 3.21 16.98
N PHE A 174 -17.35 3.03 15.73
CA PHE A 174 -17.66 4.09 14.77
C PHE A 174 -16.53 5.13 14.59
N GLY A 175 -15.29 4.66 14.47
CA GLY A 175 -14.10 5.52 14.33
C GLY A 175 -13.75 6.26 15.63
N ARG A 176 -14.28 5.76 16.76
CA ARG A 176 -14.19 6.16 18.18
C ARG A 176 -14.63 7.57 18.55
N ASN A 177 -15.17 8.33 17.61
CA ASN A 177 -15.91 9.55 17.92
C ASN A 177 -17.19 9.59 17.08
N ARG A 178 -18.35 9.48 17.73
CA ARG A 178 -19.66 9.50 17.07
C ARG A 178 -19.91 10.78 16.26
N ARG A 179 -19.19 11.88 16.54
CA ARG A 179 -19.28 13.13 15.76
C ARG A 179 -18.58 13.05 14.40
N ARG A 180 -17.75 12.03 14.17
CA ARG A 180 -17.09 11.79 12.89
C ARG A 180 -18.01 11.04 11.92
N MET A 181 -18.76 10.05 12.39
CA MET A 181 -19.73 9.38 11.54
C MET A 181 -21.07 10.11 11.54
N SER A 182 -21.67 10.26 10.37
CA SER A 182 -23.05 10.72 10.29
C SER A 182 -24.00 9.64 10.83
N ALA A 183 -25.21 10.05 11.23
CA ALA A 183 -26.25 9.09 11.64
C ALA A 183 -26.58 8.10 10.51
N ASP A 184 -26.49 8.53 9.26
CA ASP A 184 -26.70 7.69 8.08
C ASP A 184 -25.59 6.63 7.92
N ASP A 185 -24.33 6.99 8.19
CA ASP A 185 -23.21 6.04 8.17
C ASP A 185 -23.38 4.94 9.23
N MET A 186 -23.75 5.33 10.46
CA MET A 186 -23.99 4.39 11.54
C MET A 186 -25.19 3.48 11.22
N LEU A 187 -26.26 4.04 10.65
CA LEU A 187 -27.44 3.29 10.25
C LEU A 187 -27.14 2.30 9.11
N ALA A 188 -26.30 2.69 8.13
CA ALA A 188 -25.90 1.81 7.04
C ALA A 188 -25.18 0.56 7.57
N GLN A 189 -24.22 0.72 8.49
CA GLN A 189 -23.52 -0.40 9.12
C GLN A 189 -24.47 -1.29 9.95
N LYS A 190 -25.40 -0.70 10.70
CA LYS A 190 -26.43 -1.47 11.45
C LYS A 190 -27.32 -2.31 10.52
N LYS A 191 -27.75 -1.75 9.40
CA LYS A 191 -28.55 -2.49 8.39
C LYS A 191 -27.79 -3.68 7.81
N ILE A 192 -26.48 -3.55 7.58
CA ILE A 192 -25.65 -4.68 7.13
C ILE A 192 -25.57 -5.74 8.22
N ALA A 193 -25.32 -5.35 9.48
CA ALA A 193 -25.29 -6.28 10.60
C ALA A 193 -26.60 -7.08 10.70
N GLU A 194 -27.75 -6.40 10.65
CA GLU A 194 -29.08 -7.02 10.64
C GLU A 194 -29.28 -7.97 9.45
N LYS A 195 -28.89 -7.54 8.24
CA LYS A 195 -29.00 -8.32 7.00
C LYS A 195 -28.23 -9.64 7.05
N TYR A 196 -27.06 -9.65 7.70
CA TYR A 196 -26.22 -10.83 7.87
C TYR A 196 -26.40 -11.51 9.24
N HIS A 197 -27.47 -11.15 9.97
CA HIS A 197 -27.87 -11.77 11.24
C HIS A 197 -26.86 -11.62 12.40
N PHE A 198 -26.05 -10.57 12.39
CA PHE A 198 -25.23 -10.17 13.54
C PHE A 198 -26.07 -9.36 14.53
N ALA A 199 -25.89 -9.62 15.82
CA ALA A 199 -26.60 -8.85 16.86
C ALA A 199 -26.00 -7.44 17.03
N LYS A 200 -24.73 -7.26 16.68
CA LYS A 200 -23.98 -6.00 16.83
C LYS A 200 -23.11 -5.70 15.62
N VAL A 201 -22.83 -4.42 15.41
CA VAL A 201 -21.83 -3.96 14.40
C VAL A 201 -20.43 -4.45 14.75
N SER A 202 -20.05 -4.52 16.03
CA SER A 202 -18.75 -5.06 16.45
C SER A 202 -18.57 -6.53 16.05
N GLN A 203 -19.62 -7.34 16.13
CA GLN A 203 -19.59 -8.74 15.67
C GLN A 203 -19.47 -8.86 14.15
N LEU A 204 -20.22 -8.04 13.41
CA LEU A 204 -20.08 -7.91 11.95
C LEU A 204 -18.63 -7.57 11.58
N LYS A 205 -18.08 -6.53 12.20
CA LYS A 205 -16.74 -6.02 11.90
C LYS A 205 -15.63 -7.00 12.29
N LEU A 206 -15.80 -7.74 13.38
CA LEU A 206 -14.91 -8.84 13.75
C LEU A 206 -14.88 -9.94 12.68
N GLU A 207 -16.04 -10.33 12.14
CA GLU A 207 -16.08 -11.35 11.09
C GLU A 207 -15.42 -10.86 9.80
N VAL A 208 -15.62 -9.58 9.43
CA VAL A 208 -14.91 -8.94 8.32
C VAL A 208 -13.39 -8.93 8.56
N ALA A 209 -12.94 -8.57 9.78
CA ALA A 209 -11.53 -8.61 10.15
C ALA A 209 -10.91 -10.01 10.02
N ARG A 210 -11.65 -11.06 10.41
CA ARG A 210 -11.24 -12.45 10.25
C ARG A 210 -11.08 -12.84 8.78
N ASN A 211 -12.04 -12.49 7.93
CA ASN A 211 -11.99 -12.77 6.49
C ASN A 211 -10.81 -12.03 5.82
N ILE A 212 -10.50 -10.80 6.24
CA ILE A 212 -9.32 -10.06 5.78
C ILE A 212 -8.02 -10.75 6.22
N LYS A 213 -7.94 -11.20 7.47
CA LYS A 213 -6.80 -11.98 7.98
C LYS A 213 -6.63 -13.27 7.19
N GLU A 214 -7.72 -13.97 6.87
CA GLU A 214 -7.72 -15.19 6.06
C GLU A 214 -7.29 -14.93 4.61
N PHE A 215 -7.73 -13.83 3.99
CA PHE A 215 -7.25 -13.40 2.67
C PHE A 215 -5.72 -13.23 2.67
N CYS A 216 -5.19 -12.51 3.66
CA CYS A 216 -3.75 -12.34 3.81
C CYS A 216 -3.06 -13.69 4.05
N ALA A 217 -3.54 -14.50 5.00
CA ALA A 217 -3.01 -15.82 5.27
C ALA A 217 -3.03 -16.77 4.06
N GLY A 218 -4.02 -16.60 3.16
CA GLY A 218 -4.21 -17.39 1.95
C GLY A 218 -3.26 -17.06 0.79
N GLY A 219 -2.49 -15.97 0.89
CA GLY A 219 -1.59 -15.51 -0.18
C GLY A 219 -1.87 -14.11 -0.70
N GLY A 220 -2.90 -13.42 -0.19
CA GLY A 220 -3.19 -12.04 -0.53
C GLY A 220 -2.18 -11.06 0.07
N TYR A 221 -2.11 -9.86 -0.49
CA TYR A 221 -1.33 -8.76 0.06
C TYR A 221 -2.22 -7.72 0.73
N LEU A 222 -2.02 -7.48 2.03
CA LEU A 222 -2.76 -6.48 2.81
C LEU A 222 -1.92 -5.21 3.00
N PHE A 223 -2.40 -4.07 2.50
CA PHE A 223 -1.81 -2.77 2.79
C PHE A 223 -2.77 -1.93 3.64
N ALA A 224 -2.40 -1.64 4.88
CA ALA A 224 -3.24 -0.84 5.77
C ALA A 224 -2.54 0.47 6.18
N MET A 225 -3.32 1.55 6.27
CA MET A 225 -2.90 2.85 6.74
C MET A 225 -3.81 3.35 7.86
N CYS A 226 -3.36 4.38 8.58
CA CYS A 226 -4.15 5.08 9.60
C CYS A 226 -4.83 4.08 10.57
N SER A 227 -6.12 4.26 10.89
CA SER A 227 -6.85 3.42 11.84
C SER A 227 -7.03 1.97 11.38
N GLY A 228 -7.02 1.71 10.07
CA GLY A 228 -7.15 0.35 9.53
C GLY A 228 -6.03 -0.60 9.97
N THR A 229 -4.92 -0.05 10.46
CA THR A 229 -3.80 -0.83 11.02
C THR A 229 -4.11 -1.37 12.42
N GLU A 230 -4.36 -0.50 13.40
CA GLU A 230 -4.57 -0.92 14.79
C GLU A 230 -5.96 -1.51 15.03
N SER A 231 -7.01 -0.98 14.39
CA SER A 231 -8.39 -1.39 14.67
C SER A 231 -8.64 -2.85 14.27
N LEU A 232 -7.94 -3.32 13.22
CA LEU A 232 -7.97 -4.70 12.76
C LEU A 232 -7.43 -5.66 13.82
N ASP A 233 -6.25 -5.35 14.39
CA ASP A 233 -5.63 -6.17 15.43
C ASP A 233 -6.38 -6.08 16.76
N VAL A 234 -6.91 -4.90 17.12
CA VAL A 234 -7.77 -4.75 18.31
C VAL A 234 -9.02 -5.63 18.20
N ALA A 235 -9.70 -5.63 17.06
CA ALA A 235 -10.86 -6.48 16.83
C ALA A 235 -10.50 -7.97 16.94
N LEU A 236 -9.41 -8.40 16.29
CA LEU A 236 -8.96 -9.79 16.31
C LEU A 236 -8.57 -10.27 17.72
N ALA A 237 -7.88 -9.44 18.50
CA ALA A 237 -7.50 -9.77 19.89
C ALA A 237 -8.72 -9.87 20.81
N ALA A 238 -9.77 -9.09 20.52
CA ALA A 238 -11.00 -9.03 21.30
C ALA A 238 -12.08 -10.04 20.85
N GLU A 239 -11.73 -11.06 20.04
CA GLU A 239 -12.71 -12.04 19.56
C GLU A 239 -13.45 -12.72 20.73
N GLY A 240 -14.77 -12.55 20.76
CA GLY A 240 -15.65 -13.09 21.80
C GLY A 240 -15.78 -12.22 23.06
N LEU A 241 -15.17 -11.02 23.07
CA LEU A 241 -15.24 -10.06 24.16
C LEU A 241 -16.07 -8.84 23.74
N ASP A 242 -16.68 -8.18 24.72
CA ASP A 242 -17.22 -6.85 24.51
C ASP A 242 -16.20 -5.78 24.90
N ILE A 243 -15.75 -5.01 23.91
CA ILE A 243 -14.81 -3.90 24.08
C ILE A 243 -15.44 -2.56 23.69
N VAL A 244 -16.75 -2.53 23.42
CA VAL A 244 -17.44 -1.34 22.92
C VAL A 244 -18.07 -0.59 24.11
N PRO A 245 -17.67 0.66 24.36
CA PRO A 245 -18.32 1.51 25.37
C PRO A 245 -19.82 1.72 25.10
N SER A 246 -20.61 1.80 26.16
CA SER A 246 -22.08 1.85 26.11
C SER A 246 -22.63 3.05 25.34
N VAL A 247 -21.84 4.13 25.24
CA VAL A 247 -22.15 5.30 24.42
C VAL A 247 -22.29 4.98 22.92
N PHE A 248 -21.72 3.87 22.43
CA PHE A 248 -21.75 3.50 21.01
C PHE A 248 -22.89 2.54 20.64
N ASP A 249 -23.13 1.49 21.43
CA ASP A 249 -24.10 0.42 21.11
C ASP A 249 -25.15 0.14 22.21
N GLY A 250 -25.01 0.73 23.40
CA GLY A 250 -26.04 0.77 24.45
C GLY A 250 -25.91 -0.28 25.55
N ASP A 251 -24.90 -1.14 25.52
CA ASP A 251 -24.55 -2.09 26.58
C ASP A 251 -23.08 -1.96 27.00
N GLY A 252 -22.68 -2.67 28.06
CA GLY A 252 -21.41 -2.40 28.74
C GLY A 252 -20.24 -3.26 28.24
N VAL A 253 -19.05 -2.67 28.25
CA VAL A 253 -17.76 -3.36 28.08
C VAL A 253 -17.60 -4.50 29.11
N ASP A 254 -16.99 -5.61 28.71
CA ASP A 254 -16.57 -6.66 29.66
C ASP A 254 -15.54 -6.07 30.64
N PRO A 255 -15.81 -6.04 31.96
CA PRO A 255 -14.89 -5.46 32.95
C PRO A 255 -13.52 -6.15 33.03
N GLN A 256 -13.37 -7.31 32.39
CA GLN A 256 -12.12 -8.08 32.29
C GLN A 256 -11.58 -8.15 30.86
N ALA A 257 -12.11 -7.34 29.92
CA ALA A 257 -11.72 -7.35 28.51
C ALA A 257 -10.21 -7.31 28.29
N GLN A 258 -9.52 -6.35 28.93
CA GLN A 258 -8.07 -6.17 28.81
C GLN A 258 -7.28 -7.45 29.17
N GLY A 259 -7.67 -8.15 30.23
CA GLY A 259 -6.99 -9.35 30.70
C GLY A 259 -7.32 -10.61 29.90
N LYS A 260 -8.33 -10.55 29.02
CA LYS A 260 -8.80 -11.67 28.20
C LYS A 260 -8.38 -11.56 26.72
N LEU A 261 -7.72 -10.47 26.32
CA LEU A 261 -7.25 -10.29 24.95
C LEU A 261 -6.33 -11.44 24.52
N ASP A 262 -6.55 -11.94 23.30
CA ASP A 262 -5.72 -12.98 22.69
C ASP A 262 -4.84 -12.41 21.56
N PHE A 263 -3.62 -12.00 21.92
CA PHE A 263 -2.65 -11.46 20.97
C PHE A 263 -2.10 -12.52 19.98
N SER A 264 -2.39 -13.81 20.16
CA SER A 264 -2.04 -14.82 19.14
C SER A 264 -2.87 -14.65 17.86
N LYS A 265 -4.01 -13.96 17.95
CA LYS A 265 -4.93 -13.71 16.84
C LYS A 265 -4.58 -12.48 16.01
N THR A 266 -3.73 -11.60 16.50
CA THR A 266 -3.36 -10.35 15.82
C THR A 266 -2.32 -10.58 14.72
N ILE A 267 -2.17 -9.61 13.83
CA ILE A 267 -1.27 -9.63 12.69
C ILE A 267 0.09 -9.04 13.07
N ALA A 268 0.12 -7.79 13.55
CA ALA A 268 1.35 -7.02 13.73
C ALA A 268 1.63 -6.61 15.17
N PHE A 269 0.59 -6.49 16.00
CA PHE A 269 0.71 -5.91 17.33
C PHE A 269 0.44 -6.92 18.45
N ASP A 270 1.14 -6.80 19.57
CA ASP A 270 0.94 -7.57 20.79
C ASP A 270 0.99 -6.67 22.03
N ASN A 271 0.52 -7.21 23.17
CA ASN A 271 0.65 -6.60 24.49
C ASN A 271 0.21 -5.11 24.57
N PHE A 272 -0.82 -4.76 23.82
CA PHE A 272 -1.38 -3.41 23.84
C PHE A 272 -2.48 -3.26 24.89
N GLU A 273 -2.68 -2.04 25.33
CA GLU A 273 -3.74 -1.64 26.27
C GLU A 273 -4.86 -0.95 25.49
N LEU A 274 -6.11 -1.35 25.75
CA LEU A 274 -7.30 -0.79 25.14
C LEU A 274 -7.63 0.57 25.74
N GLU A 275 -8.14 1.45 24.90
CA GLU A 275 -8.71 2.72 25.32
C GLU A 275 -10.24 2.59 25.43
N LEU A 276 -10.76 2.48 26.66
CA LEU A 276 -12.16 2.06 26.93
C LEU A 276 -13.04 3.16 27.55
N SER A 277 -12.73 4.44 27.34
CA SER A 277 -13.52 5.54 27.91
C SER A 277 -14.99 5.51 27.46
N ASP A 278 -15.91 5.56 28.45
CA ASP A 278 -17.36 5.72 28.30
C ASP A 278 -17.78 7.21 28.26
N GLU A 279 -16.84 8.16 28.28
CA GLU A 279 -17.18 9.57 28.16
C GLU A 279 -17.84 9.88 26.81
N ASP A 280 -18.72 10.88 26.76
CA ASP A 280 -19.37 11.34 25.51
C ASP A 280 -18.35 11.80 24.43
N TYR A 281 -17.11 12.05 24.82
CA TYR A 281 -16.01 12.43 23.93
C TYR A 281 -14.72 11.65 24.30
N PRO A 282 -14.64 10.34 23.98
CA PRO A 282 -13.59 9.46 24.52
C PRO A 282 -12.23 9.58 23.80
N GLY A 283 -12.10 10.53 22.86
CA GLY A 283 -10.93 10.69 22.00
C GLY A 283 -11.04 9.88 20.70
N MET A 284 -9.90 9.57 20.08
CA MET A 284 -9.83 8.86 18.77
C MET A 284 -8.97 7.58 18.79
N SER A 285 -8.15 7.36 19.81
CA SER A 285 -7.21 6.23 19.86
C SER A 285 -7.91 4.93 20.25
N PHE A 286 -7.65 3.79 19.63
CA PHE A 286 -8.28 2.53 20.07
C PHE A 286 -7.47 1.84 21.18
N SER A 287 -6.17 2.09 21.19
CA SER A 287 -5.22 1.44 22.08
C SER A 287 -3.94 2.26 22.21
N ASN A 288 -3.03 1.79 23.07
CA ASN A 288 -1.66 2.30 23.17
C ASN A 288 -0.72 1.82 22.02
N ILE A 289 -1.23 1.10 21.00
CA ILE A 289 -0.52 0.88 19.73
C ILE A 289 -0.20 2.24 19.10
N ASN A 290 -1.16 3.15 19.13
CA ASN A 290 -0.99 4.50 18.62
C ASN A 290 -0.19 5.36 19.60
N ALA A 291 1.08 5.59 19.29
CA ALA A 291 1.97 6.41 20.13
C ALA A 291 1.71 7.92 20.02
N SER A 292 0.63 8.35 19.34
CA SER A 292 0.36 9.77 19.07
C SER A 292 -0.13 10.57 20.28
N SER A 293 -0.39 9.93 21.42
CA SER A 293 -0.96 10.54 22.63
C SER A 293 -0.04 11.53 23.36
N GLY A 294 1.10 11.94 22.77
CA GLY A 294 2.03 12.87 23.40
C GLY A 294 2.86 13.78 22.48
N TYR A 295 2.60 13.83 21.17
CA TYR A 295 3.39 14.69 20.27
C TYR A 295 2.76 16.08 20.11
N GLY A 296 3.55 17.11 20.40
CA GLY A 296 3.15 18.50 20.22
C GLY A 296 2.90 18.86 18.75
N TRP A 297 1.86 19.64 18.51
CA TRP A 297 1.58 20.25 17.22
C TRP A 297 2.64 21.32 16.94
N GLY A 298 3.65 21.07 16.10
CA GLY A 298 4.55 22.14 15.67
C GLY A 298 5.86 21.76 14.98
N ASP A 299 6.39 20.57 15.22
CA ASP A 299 7.73 20.24 14.71
C ASP A 299 7.69 19.57 13.33
N ASP A 300 8.58 20.03 12.43
CA ASP A 300 8.99 19.29 11.23
C ASP A 300 9.70 18.02 11.68
N THR A 301 8.88 16.97 11.82
CA THR A 301 9.30 15.66 12.26
C THR A 301 9.49 14.78 11.03
N TYR A 302 10.50 13.91 11.10
CA TYR A 302 10.85 13.01 10.02
C TYR A 302 11.09 11.61 10.56
N PHE A 303 10.79 10.62 9.73
CA PHE A 303 11.19 9.25 9.94
C PHE A 303 12.13 8.80 8.83
N SER A 304 13.07 7.92 9.17
CA SER A 304 14.02 7.38 8.21
C SER A 304 13.62 5.97 7.80
N LEU A 305 13.85 5.66 6.53
CA LEU A 305 13.76 4.31 6.00
C LEU A 305 15.03 3.54 6.33
N PHE A 306 14.87 2.25 6.60
CA PHE A 306 16.00 1.34 6.71
C PHE A 306 16.54 1.01 5.30
N ASP A 307 17.86 0.86 5.19
CA ASP A 307 18.50 0.36 3.98
C ASP A 307 18.50 -1.18 4.02
N PHE A 308 18.07 -1.79 2.92
CA PHE A 308 17.91 -3.24 2.80
C PHE A 308 18.75 -3.76 1.63
N SER A 309 19.23 -5.00 1.76
CA SER A 309 19.96 -5.60 0.66
C SER A 309 19.01 -5.92 -0.50
N ALA A 310 19.21 -5.31 -1.67
CA ALA A 310 18.45 -5.65 -2.86
C ALA A 310 18.62 -7.12 -3.30
N LYS A 311 19.68 -7.79 -2.85
CA LYS A 311 19.96 -9.21 -3.19
C LYS A 311 19.43 -10.19 -2.15
N TRP A 312 19.56 -9.87 -0.86
CA TRP A 312 19.22 -10.78 0.23
C TRP A 312 17.83 -10.50 0.82
N ASP A 313 17.47 -9.22 0.89
CA ASP A 313 16.24 -8.70 1.49
C ASP A 313 15.37 -8.08 0.40
N VAL A 314 15.14 -8.82 -0.70
CA VAL A 314 14.52 -8.30 -1.93
C VAL A 314 13.17 -7.63 -1.65
N ILE A 315 12.32 -8.24 -0.82
CA ILE A 315 10.98 -7.71 -0.52
C ILE A 315 11.05 -6.36 0.22
N PRO A 316 11.67 -6.25 1.40
CA PRO A 316 11.77 -4.96 2.06
C PRO A 316 12.55 -3.93 1.21
N ALA A 317 13.55 -4.35 0.43
CA ALA A 317 14.23 -3.46 -0.52
C ALA A 317 13.26 -2.89 -1.59
N MET A 318 12.35 -3.69 -2.14
CA MET A 318 11.30 -3.20 -3.04
C MET A 318 10.38 -2.18 -2.36
N LEU A 319 9.96 -2.47 -1.13
CA LEU A 319 8.99 -1.65 -0.40
C LEU A 319 9.56 -0.27 -0.01
N VAL A 320 10.87 -0.16 0.21
CA VAL A 320 11.53 1.11 0.58
C VAL A 320 12.14 1.89 -0.60
N GLN A 321 11.97 1.46 -1.87
CA GLN A 321 12.51 2.19 -3.01
C GLN A 321 12.04 3.64 -3.04
N ASN A 322 12.98 4.59 -3.00
CA ASN A 322 12.66 6.00 -2.95
C ASN A 322 13.84 6.88 -3.42
N HIS A 323 13.58 8.15 -3.73
CA HIS A 323 14.62 9.14 -4.03
C HIS A 323 15.09 9.85 -2.75
N GLU A 324 14.36 9.67 -1.65
CA GLU A 324 14.69 10.16 -0.31
C GLU A 324 14.60 9.04 0.73
N THR A 325 15.53 9.01 1.68
CA THR A 325 15.53 8.06 2.79
C THR A 325 14.93 8.64 4.08
N THR A 326 14.65 9.94 4.10
CA THR A 326 14.08 10.65 5.25
C THR A 326 12.78 11.31 4.79
N ILE A 327 11.67 10.90 5.38
CA ILE A 327 10.33 11.30 4.96
C ILE A 327 9.67 12.09 6.08
N ARG A 328 9.02 13.19 5.72
CA ARG A 328 8.26 14.00 6.67
C ARG A 328 7.16 13.15 7.31
N GLU A 329 7.03 13.23 8.62
CA GLU A 329 5.95 12.57 9.33
C GLU A 329 4.61 13.23 9.03
N PHE A 330 3.59 12.41 8.90
CA PHE A 330 2.21 12.84 8.66
C PHE A 330 1.27 12.17 9.67
N PHE A 331 0.15 12.85 9.93
CA PHE A 331 -0.71 12.57 11.08
C PHE A 331 -2.07 12.05 10.64
N GLY A 332 -2.51 11.00 11.31
CA GLY A 332 -3.82 10.37 11.14
C GLY A 332 -4.44 10.01 12.49
N GLN A 333 -5.48 9.19 12.44
CA GLN A 333 -6.06 8.62 13.65
C GLN A 333 -5.03 7.76 14.38
N THR A 334 -4.40 6.81 13.68
CA THR A 334 -3.19 6.12 14.12
C THR A 334 -1.99 6.79 13.45
N SER A 335 -1.31 7.69 14.17
CA SER A 335 -0.23 8.49 13.57
C SER A 335 1.12 7.79 13.62
N ALA A 336 1.38 6.95 14.62
CA ALA A 336 2.66 6.26 14.76
C ALA A 336 2.48 5.02 15.63
N PHE A 337 3.36 4.02 15.46
CA PHE A 337 3.29 2.77 16.21
C PHE A 337 4.23 2.80 17.42
N ASN A 338 3.70 2.42 18.58
CA ASN A 338 4.46 2.22 19.80
C ASN A 338 5.37 1.00 19.66
N LYS A 339 6.69 1.21 19.79
CA LYS A 339 7.70 0.15 19.62
C LYS A 339 7.46 -1.05 20.54
N ALA A 340 6.91 -0.82 21.74
CA ALA A 340 6.66 -1.88 22.72
C ALA A 340 5.48 -2.79 22.37
N THR A 341 4.64 -2.39 21.42
CA THR A 341 3.45 -3.15 20.99
C THR A 341 3.63 -3.86 19.65
N VAL A 342 4.77 -3.68 18.98
CA VAL A 342 5.02 -4.32 17.69
C VAL A 342 5.65 -5.69 17.92
N LYS A 343 5.05 -6.74 17.37
CA LYS A 343 5.53 -8.12 17.50
C LYS A 343 6.99 -8.24 17.05
N PRO A 344 7.84 -9.02 17.75
CA PRO A 344 9.22 -9.24 17.34
C PRO A 344 9.41 -9.85 15.93
N SER A 345 8.38 -10.55 15.42
CA SER A 345 8.38 -11.14 14.07
C SER A 345 8.10 -10.14 12.95
N VAL A 346 7.71 -8.90 13.29
CA VAL A 346 7.39 -7.85 12.31
C VAL A 346 8.65 -7.08 11.97
N LEU A 347 8.91 -6.93 10.67
CA LEU A 347 10.04 -6.17 10.17
C LEU A 347 9.68 -4.68 10.14
N VAL A 348 10.56 -3.85 10.72
CA VAL A 348 10.43 -2.39 10.66
C VAL A 348 11.11 -1.87 9.40
N LEU A 349 10.35 -1.23 8.52
CA LEU A 349 10.83 -0.63 7.29
C LEU A 349 11.20 0.86 7.45
N GLY A 350 10.58 1.54 8.43
CA GLY A 350 10.86 2.95 8.70
C GLY A 350 10.49 3.35 10.12
N GLN A 351 11.30 4.22 10.72
CA GLN A 351 11.14 4.65 12.11
C GLN A 351 11.53 6.10 12.34
N SER A 352 10.91 6.70 13.35
CA SER A 352 11.36 7.94 13.97
C SER A 352 12.28 7.62 15.15
N LYS A 353 12.70 8.66 15.87
CA LYS A 353 13.48 8.51 17.12
C LYS A 353 12.79 7.60 18.13
N SER A 354 11.48 7.76 18.32
CA SER A 354 10.73 7.10 19.41
C SER A 354 9.63 6.15 18.93
N THR A 355 9.26 6.15 17.65
CA THR A 355 8.14 5.35 17.13
C THR A 355 8.51 4.61 15.85
N TYR A 356 7.78 3.54 15.55
CA TYR A 356 7.81 2.92 14.22
C TYR A 356 6.74 3.56 13.34
N ARG A 357 7.02 3.62 12.03
CA ARG A 357 6.17 4.32 11.06
C ARG A 357 5.74 3.43 9.90
N TYR A 358 6.57 2.47 9.53
CA TYR A 358 6.34 1.60 8.39
C TYR A 358 6.78 0.18 8.73
N LEU A 359 5.86 -0.78 8.63
CA LEU A 359 6.02 -2.16 9.09
C LEU A 359 5.69 -3.13 7.96
N TYR A 360 6.36 -4.27 7.94
CA TYR A 360 6.13 -5.37 7.01
C TYR A 360 6.15 -6.71 7.74
N GLY A 361 5.33 -7.66 7.30
CA GLY A 361 5.39 -9.03 7.79
C GLY A 361 4.75 -10.04 6.85
N GLU A 362 5.05 -11.31 7.11
CA GLU A 362 4.42 -12.44 6.43
C GLU A 362 3.36 -13.06 7.34
N LEU A 363 2.22 -13.44 6.75
CA LEU A 363 1.15 -14.15 7.43
C LEU A 363 0.72 -15.33 6.56
N GLY A 364 0.89 -16.55 7.06
CA GLY A 364 0.59 -17.75 6.28
C GLY A 364 1.38 -17.78 4.98
N ARG A 365 0.68 -17.69 3.84
CA ARG A 365 1.28 -17.63 2.49
C ARG A 365 1.33 -16.22 1.90
N GLY A 366 0.67 -15.26 2.53
CA GLY A 366 0.63 -13.88 2.06
C GLY A 366 1.39 -12.96 3.01
N GLN A 367 1.15 -11.67 2.84
CA GLN A 367 2.00 -10.64 3.39
C GLN A 367 1.19 -9.40 3.69
N PHE A 368 1.68 -8.60 4.63
CA PHE A 368 1.07 -7.33 4.96
C PHE A 368 2.10 -6.24 5.13
N THR A 369 1.62 -5.01 4.95
CA THR A 369 2.36 -3.80 5.25
C THR A 369 1.45 -2.81 5.94
N PHE A 370 1.89 -2.31 7.11
CA PHE A 370 1.20 -1.29 7.87
C PHE A 370 1.99 0.02 7.82
N TYR A 371 1.35 1.09 7.36
CA TYR A 371 1.98 2.40 7.20
C TYR A 371 1.22 3.47 7.97
N SER A 372 1.85 3.98 9.04
CA SER A 372 1.23 4.92 9.98
C SER A 372 0.93 6.27 9.33
N GLY A 373 -0.08 6.97 9.85
CA GLY A 373 -0.49 8.28 9.36
C GLY A 373 -1.56 8.19 8.27
N HIS A 374 -2.01 9.36 7.84
CA HIS A 374 -3.14 9.55 6.93
C HIS A 374 -2.71 9.91 5.50
N ASP A 375 -2.21 11.14 5.31
CA ASP A 375 -1.85 11.69 4.00
C ASP A 375 -0.44 12.31 4.08
N PRO A 376 0.54 11.80 3.30
CA PRO A 376 1.91 12.31 3.31
C PRO A 376 2.07 13.82 3.03
N GLU A 377 1.21 14.39 2.20
CA GLU A 377 1.25 15.81 1.82
C GLU A 377 0.05 16.61 2.31
N GLY A 378 -0.88 15.93 2.98
CA GLY A 378 -2.10 16.51 3.50
C GLY A 378 -1.85 17.58 4.54
N GLN A 379 -2.70 18.61 4.51
CA GLN A 379 -2.70 19.65 5.53
C GLN A 379 -3.17 19.10 6.89
N ARG A 380 -2.55 19.57 7.97
CA ARG A 380 -3.00 19.28 9.34
C ARG A 380 -4.28 20.09 9.62
N GLY A 381 -5.21 19.52 10.40
CA GLY A 381 -6.43 20.22 10.84
C GLY A 381 -7.72 19.41 10.68
N PHE A 382 -8.84 20.00 11.14
CA PHE A 382 -10.18 19.41 11.14
C PHE A 382 -10.91 19.52 9.80
N HIS A 383 -10.59 20.53 8.98
CA HIS A 383 -11.18 20.74 7.66
C HIS A 383 -10.12 20.51 6.59
N ARG A 384 -9.81 19.23 6.33
CA ARG A 384 -8.83 18.86 5.31
C ARG A 384 -9.53 18.84 3.96
N THR A 385 -9.05 19.64 3.02
CA THR A 385 -9.35 19.43 1.61
C THR A 385 -8.51 18.27 1.07
N PRO A 386 -8.98 17.55 0.05
CA PRO A 386 -8.15 16.57 -0.65
C PRO A 386 -6.81 17.18 -1.07
N THR A 387 -5.72 16.42 -0.94
CA THR A 387 -4.41 16.84 -1.44
C THR A 387 -4.41 16.89 -2.97
N ASP A 388 -3.97 18.01 -3.54
CA ASP A 388 -3.72 18.11 -4.98
C ASP A 388 -2.33 17.56 -5.32
N LEU A 389 -2.29 16.31 -5.77
CA LEU A 389 -1.04 15.64 -6.15
C LEU A 389 -0.35 16.26 -7.37
N ASN A 390 -1.00 17.17 -8.13
CA ASN A 390 -0.30 17.95 -9.15
C ASN A 390 0.75 18.89 -8.54
N LEU A 391 0.59 19.29 -7.29
CA LEU A 391 1.56 20.09 -6.54
C LEU A 391 2.66 19.24 -5.90
N HIS A 392 2.47 17.91 -5.87
CA HIS A 392 3.36 16.95 -5.21
C HIS A 392 3.67 15.72 -6.10
N PRO A 393 4.05 15.90 -7.37
CA PRO A 393 4.21 14.79 -8.33
C PRO A 393 5.36 13.81 -7.95
N ASN A 394 6.22 14.25 -7.04
CA ASN A 394 7.40 13.54 -6.57
C ASN A 394 7.34 13.30 -5.05
N SER A 395 6.17 13.21 -4.41
CA SER A 395 6.10 12.99 -2.95
C SER A 395 6.72 11.64 -2.53
N PRO A 396 7.73 11.63 -1.65
CA PRO A 396 8.36 10.38 -1.21
C PRO A 396 7.43 9.50 -0.38
N GLY A 397 6.50 10.06 0.41
CA GLY A 397 5.55 9.26 1.19
C GLY A 397 4.52 8.56 0.31
N TYR A 398 4.02 9.23 -0.73
CA TYR A 398 3.12 8.62 -1.71
C TYR A 398 3.81 7.55 -2.57
N ARG A 399 5.11 7.71 -2.84
CA ARG A 399 5.89 6.65 -3.51
C ARG A 399 5.91 5.35 -2.72
N LEU A 400 6.00 5.41 -1.39
CA LEU A 400 5.96 4.20 -0.56
C LEU A 400 4.63 3.46 -0.72
N ILE A 401 3.51 4.18 -0.79
CA ILE A 401 2.20 3.57 -1.10
C ILE A 401 2.27 2.83 -2.43
N LEU A 402 2.79 3.47 -3.49
CA LEU A 402 2.86 2.88 -4.83
C LEU A 402 3.86 1.71 -4.95
N ASN A 403 4.91 1.65 -4.13
CA ASN A 403 5.78 0.47 -4.05
C ASN A 403 4.98 -0.78 -3.68
N ASN A 404 4.02 -0.66 -2.75
CA ASN A 404 3.15 -1.75 -2.33
C ASN A 404 2.21 -2.23 -3.45
N VAL A 405 1.80 -1.33 -4.35
CA VAL A 405 0.88 -1.64 -5.46
C VAL A 405 1.56 -2.52 -6.51
N LEU A 406 2.83 -2.27 -6.81
CA LEU A 406 3.58 -3.08 -7.79
C LEU A 406 4.08 -4.40 -7.20
N PHE A 407 4.18 -4.50 -5.87
CA PHE A 407 4.77 -5.64 -5.18
C PHE A 407 4.19 -7.02 -5.61
N PRO A 408 2.85 -7.24 -5.69
CA PRO A 408 2.31 -8.54 -6.09
C PRO A 408 2.63 -8.93 -7.54
N SER A 409 3.08 -7.97 -8.35
CA SER A 409 3.48 -8.20 -9.75
C SER A 409 4.88 -8.83 -9.86
N ALA A 410 5.67 -8.81 -8.78
CA ALA A 410 6.99 -9.43 -8.72
C ALA A 410 6.85 -10.94 -8.47
N ARG A 411 7.18 -11.74 -9.49
CA ARG A 411 7.29 -13.19 -9.33
C ARG A 411 8.75 -13.60 -9.23
N LYS A 412 9.08 -14.47 -8.27
CA LYS A 412 10.36 -15.19 -8.31
C LYS A 412 10.40 -16.02 -9.59
N LYS A 413 11.49 -15.89 -10.35
CA LYS A 413 11.83 -16.77 -11.47
C LYS A 413 11.69 -18.21 -10.95
N LYS A 414 10.74 -19.00 -11.47
CA LYS A 414 10.65 -20.43 -11.13
C LYS A 414 12.04 -21.01 -11.40
N ARG A 415 12.76 -21.44 -10.36
CA ARG A 415 13.98 -22.22 -10.56
C ARG A 415 13.55 -23.43 -11.39
N LYS A 416 14.12 -23.58 -12.59
CA LYS A 416 13.98 -24.84 -13.33
C LYS A 416 14.62 -25.90 -12.44
N THR A 417 13.79 -26.70 -11.78
CA THR A 417 14.20 -27.99 -11.21
C THR A 417 14.31 -29.00 -12.33
#